data_AF-A0A0F9D233-F1
#
_entry.id   AF-A0A0F9D233-F1
#
_cell.length_a   1.000
_cell.length_b   1.000
_cell.length_c   1.000
_cell.angle_alpha   90.00
_cell.angle_beta   90.00
_cell.angle_gamma   90.00
#
_symmetry.space_group_name_H-M   'P 1'
#
loop_
_entity.id
_entity.type
_entity.pdbx_description
1 polymer ?
#
loop_
_entity_poly.entity_id
_entity_poly.type
_entity_poly.pdbx_seq_one_letter_code
_entity_poly.pdbx_strand_id
1 'polypeptide(L)' 'MDYQWDSEKADLNYKKHGIDFADAVGIFEDEWALTIK' A
#
# COMPACT_ATOMS: atom_id res chain seq x y z
N MET A 1 7.67 -3.32 -11.13
CA MET A 1 6.97 -2.01 -11.18
C MET A 1 7.52 -1.19 -10.04
N ASP A 2 7.92 0.06 -10.27
CA ASP A 2 8.28 0.95 -9.17
C ASP A 2 6.99 1.62 -8.68
N TYR A 3 6.46 1.14 -7.55
CA TYR A 3 5.33 1.77 -6.89
C TYR A 3 5.84 3.00 -6.14
N GLN A 4 5.49 4.18 -6.61
CA GLN A 4 5.73 5.43 -5.89
C GLN A 4 4.46 5.86 -5.16
N TRP A 5 4.59 5.93 -3.83
CA TRP A 5 3.57 6.48 -2.96
C TRP A 5 3.75 7.99 -2.83
N ASP A 6 2.62 8.70 -2.73
CA ASP A 6 2.63 10.05 -2.20
C ASP A 6 3.16 10.02 -0.75
N SER A 7 4.23 10.78 -0.49
CA SER A 7 4.96 10.70 0.78
C SER A 7 4.14 11.23 1.97
N GLU A 8 3.27 12.21 1.75
CA GLU A 8 2.38 12.73 2.78
C GLU A 8 1.34 11.68 3.17
N LYS A 9 0.75 11.01 2.17
CA LYS A 9 -0.22 9.93 2.41
C LYS A 9 0.42 8.71 3.09
N ALA A 10 1.65 8.35 2.73
CA ALA A 10 2.37 7.24 3.35
C ALA A 10 2.63 7.49 4.84
N ASP A 11 3.11 8.69 5.18
CA ASP A 11 3.34 9.09 6.58
C ASP A 11 2.02 9.14 7.38
N LEU A 12 0.95 9.66 6.79
CA LEU A 12 -0.37 9.64 7.43
C LEU A 12 -0.91 8.23 7.64
N ASN A 13 -0.70 7.31 6.70
CA ASN A 13 -1.11 5.91 6.85
C ASN A 13 -0.35 5.23 7.98
N TYR A 14 0.97 5.41 8.02
CA TYR A 14 1.80 4.87 9.08
C TYR A 14 1.37 5.40 10.45
N LYS A 15 1.12 6.72 10.58
CA LYS A 15 0.63 7.31 11.83
C LYS A 15 -0.74 6.78 12.27
N LYS A 16 -1.66 6.53 11.33
CA LYS A 16 -3.02 6.08 11.64
C LYS A 16 -3.11 4.58 11.91
N HIS A 17 -2.32 3.78 11.21
CA HIS A 17 -2.51 2.33 11.13
C HIS A 17 -1.25 1.52 11.45
N GLY A 18 -0.08 2.15 11.55
CA GLY A 18 1.20 1.48 11.83
C GLY A 18 1.73 0.65 10.66
N ILE A 19 1.25 0.92 9.44
CA ILE A 19 1.58 0.14 8.25
C ILE A 19 2.37 1.04 7.28
N ASP A 20 3.59 0.61 6.94
CA ASP A 20 4.32 1.17 5.81
C ASP A 20 3.73 0.63 4.50
N PHE A 21 3.51 1.52 3.54
CA PHE A 21 3.04 1.10 2.22
C PHE A 21 4.08 0.27 1.45
N ALA A 22 5.38 0.41 1.74
CA ALA A 22 6.43 -0.45 1.21
C ALA A 22 6.22 -1.93 1.61
N ASP A 23 5.76 -2.18 2.85
CA ASP A 23 5.47 -3.53 3.34
C ASP A 23 4.19 -4.13 2.73
N ALA A 24 3.29 -3.27 2.23
CA ALA A 24 2.02 -3.68 1.65
C ALA A 24 2.06 -3.93 0.13
N VAL A 25 3.18 -3.71 -0.55
CA VAL A 25 3.28 -3.79 -2.02
C VAL A 25 2.93 -5.18 -2.57
N GLY A 26 3.26 -6.25 -1.84
CA GLY A 26 3.01 -7.63 -2.30
C GLY A 26 1.53 -7.95 -2.54
N ILE A 27 0.59 -7.21 -1.93
CA ILE A 27 -0.85 -7.37 -2.16
C ILE A 27 -1.24 -7.08 -3.61
N PHE A 28 -0.51 -6.21 -4.32
CA PHE A 28 -0.82 -5.91 -5.72
C PHE A 28 -0.47 -7.04 -6.69
N GLU A 29 0.31 -8.02 -6.22
CA GLU A 29 0.70 -9.20 -6.99
C GLU A 29 -0.07 -10.45 -6.53
N ASP A 30 -0.97 -10.33 -5.56
CA ASP A 30 -1.79 -11.44 -5.09
C ASP A 30 -2.88 -11.81 -6.12
N GLU A 31 -2.74 -13.01 -6.71
CA GLU A 31 -3.65 -13.57 -7.70
C GLU A 31 -5.09 -13.74 -7.18
N TRP A 32 -5.28 -13.79 -5.87
CA TRP A 32 -6.57 -13.96 -5.20
C TRP A 32 -7.14 -12.65 -4.66
N ALA A 33 -6.45 -11.52 -4.88
CA ALA A 33 -6.93 -10.21 -4.44
C ALA A 33 -8.27 -9.86 -5.11
N LEU A 34 -9.27 -9.55 -4.28
CA LEU A 34 -10.59 -9.14 -4.76
C LEU A 34 -10.52 -7.72 -5.34
N THR A 35 -10.78 -7.60 -6.64
CA THR A 35 -10.99 -6.31 -7.30
C THR A 35 -12.48 -6.00 -7.37
N ILE A 36 -12.91 -4.93 -6.69
CA ILE A 36 -14.28 -4.41 -6.77
C ILE A 36 -14.24 -3.12 -7.60
N LYS A 37 -15.16 -3.00 -8.58
CA LYS A 37 -15.32 -1.81 -9.43
C LYS A 37 -16.37 -0.85 -8.85
#